data_AF-A0A8J2NNU5-F1
#
_entry.id   AF-A0A8J2NNU5-F1
#
_cell.length_a   1.000
_cell.length_b   1.000
_cell.length_c   1.000
_cell.angle_alpha   90.00
_cell.angle_beta   90.00
_cell.angle_gamma   90.00
#
_symmetry.space_group_name_H-M   'P 1'
#
loop_
_entity.id
_entity.type
_entity.pdbx_description
1 polymer ?
#
loop_
_entity_poly.entity_id
_entity_poly.type
_entity_poly.pdbx_seq_one_letter_code
_entity_poly.pdbx_strand_id
1 'polypeptide(L)'
;MLRNTAAGLGLRSVVASPYKLLLYESGSFFKPHKDSEKENGMIGTCIVCLPSQHEGGDVLLSFGSQVNLASTAPTSKFDLTTIFWFSDVTHEVTKLTAGYRLVLTYKLFVTTDASLSASTVLEETERLKYQLSRWKSRSSHSDKIIYPLDHLYTETSLCLSNLKGRDRAVAYSLDKICSEAGFYLMLGHTTHARTEEDDDYVYDEEEQDHDTTLRSLYTSAGAQVASDVT
;
A
#
# COMPACT_ATOMS: atom_id res chain seq x y z
N MET A 1 -23.41 -1.11 -2.62
CA MET A 1 -22.28 -0.18 -2.55
C MET A 1 -20.96 -0.93 -2.34
N LEU A 2 -20.69 -1.51 -1.16
CA LEU A 2 -19.43 -2.21 -0.86
C LEU A 2 -19.04 -3.30 -1.88
N ARG A 3 -20.00 -4.15 -2.30
CA ARG A 3 -19.74 -5.19 -3.32
C ARG A 3 -19.34 -4.62 -4.69
N ASN A 4 -19.96 -3.53 -5.12
CA ASN A 4 -19.66 -2.88 -6.41
C ASN A 4 -18.30 -2.17 -6.36
N THR A 5 -18.00 -1.54 -5.22
CA THR A 5 -16.69 -0.94 -4.95
C THR A 5 -15.58 -1.99 -4.91
N ALA A 6 -15.80 -3.10 -4.20
CA ALA A 6 -14.85 -4.22 -4.12
C ALA A 6 -14.57 -4.80 -5.51
N ALA A 7 -15.61 -5.01 -6.32
CA ALA A 7 -15.47 -5.49 -7.70
C ALA A 7 -14.65 -4.52 -8.58
N GLY A 8 -14.88 -3.21 -8.46
CA GLY A 8 -14.10 -2.18 -9.17
C GLY A 8 -12.62 -2.13 -8.77
N LEU A 9 -12.26 -2.64 -7.59
CA LEU A 9 -10.90 -2.73 -7.07
C LEU A 9 -10.26 -4.13 -7.29
N GLY A 10 -10.94 -5.04 -7.98
CA GLY A 10 -10.47 -6.42 -8.17
C GLY A 10 -10.54 -7.29 -6.90
N LEU A 11 -11.20 -6.83 -5.85
CA LEU A 11 -11.35 -7.54 -4.58
C LEU A 11 -12.59 -8.44 -4.62
N ARG A 12 -12.39 -9.74 -4.41
CA ARG A 12 -13.44 -10.76 -4.63
C ARG A 12 -14.38 -10.95 -3.44
N SER A 13 -13.89 -10.77 -2.21
CA SER A 13 -14.74 -10.74 -1.02
C SER A 13 -14.15 -9.77 0.00
N VAL A 14 -14.83 -8.64 0.14
CA VAL A 14 -14.54 -7.63 1.15
C VAL A 14 -15.66 -7.64 2.17
N VAL A 15 -15.30 -7.77 3.43
CA VAL A 15 -16.21 -7.59 4.58
C VAL A 15 -15.92 -6.25 5.22
N ALA A 16 -16.97 -5.49 5.50
CA ALA A 16 -16.88 -4.27 6.29
C ALA A 16 -17.35 -4.56 7.72
N SER A 17 -16.45 -4.38 8.69
CA SER A 17 -16.79 -4.48 10.12
C SER A 17 -17.00 -3.08 10.70
N PRO A 18 -18.14 -2.79 11.34
CA PRO A 18 -18.37 -1.52 12.02
C PRO A 18 -17.28 -1.24 13.06
N TYR A 19 -16.76 -0.01 13.09
CA TYR A 19 -15.69 0.36 14.03
C TYR A 19 -16.08 1.52 14.93
N LYS A 20 -16.40 2.70 14.37
CA LYS A 20 -16.69 3.91 15.15
C LYS A 20 -17.78 4.74 14.50
N LEU A 21 -18.59 5.41 15.32
CA LEU A 21 -19.41 6.53 14.92
C LEU A 21 -18.82 7.79 15.55
N LEU A 22 -18.48 8.78 14.73
CA LEU A 22 -17.74 9.97 15.15
C LEU A 22 -18.52 11.22 14.74
N LEU A 23 -18.77 12.10 15.69
CA LEU A 23 -19.32 13.43 15.46
C LEU A 23 -18.19 14.45 15.59
N TYR A 24 -17.94 15.19 14.52
CA TYR A 24 -16.96 16.27 14.50
C TYR A 24 -17.66 17.61 14.53
N GLU A 25 -17.06 18.56 15.22
CA GLU A 25 -17.50 19.96 15.26
C GLU A 25 -16.47 20.89 14.60
N SER A 26 -16.87 22.15 14.40
CA SER A 26 -15.98 23.22 13.92
C SER A 26 -14.64 23.21 14.65
N GLY A 27 -13.54 23.23 13.89
CA GLY A 27 -12.18 23.15 14.39
C GLY A 27 -11.58 21.75 14.40
N SER A 28 -12.38 20.70 14.28
CA SER A 28 -11.90 19.31 14.19
C SER A 28 -11.11 19.06 12.91
N PHE A 29 -10.07 18.23 12.98
CA PHE A 29 -9.25 17.79 11.85
C PHE A 29 -8.51 16.49 12.18
N PHE A 30 -7.93 15.85 11.18
CA PHE A 30 -6.91 14.81 11.34
C PHE A 30 -5.67 15.20 10.58
N LYS A 31 -4.51 15.13 11.23
CA LYS A 31 -3.22 15.27 10.54
C LYS A 31 -2.99 14.11 9.57
N PRO A 32 -2.11 14.27 8.57
CA PRO A 32 -1.71 13.17 7.70
C PRO A 32 -1.20 11.97 8.50
N HIS A 33 -1.81 10.80 8.29
CA HIS A 33 -1.39 9.55 8.92
C HIS A 33 -1.81 8.34 8.07
N LYS A 34 -1.21 7.19 8.35
CA LYS A 34 -1.67 5.89 7.82
C LYS A 34 -2.46 5.15 8.89
N ASP A 35 -3.37 4.30 8.45
CA ASP A 35 -4.06 3.40 9.37
C ASP A 35 -3.07 2.36 9.89
N SER A 36 -3.10 2.12 11.20
CA SER A 36 -2.37 0.98 11.74
C SER A 36 -3.14 -0.30 11.41
N GLU A 37 -2.50 -1.25 10.71
CA GLU A 37 -3.01 -2.61 10.57
C GLU A 37 -3.00 -3.28 11.95
N LYS A 38 -4.13 -3.21 12.66
CA LYS A 38 -4.27 -3.76 14.03
C LYS A 38 -4.80 -5.19 14.03
N GLU A 39 -5.36 -5.65 12.91
CA GLU A 39 -6.09 -6.92 12.81
C GLU A 39 -5.71 -7.66 11.52
N ASN A 40 -5.48 -8.98 11.62
CA ASN A 40 -5.10 -9.81 10.48
C ASN A 40 -6.18 -9.77 9.39
N GLY A 41 -5.76 -9.49 8.15
CA GLY A 41 -6.64 -9.43 6.98
C GLY A 41 -7.37 -8.10 6.81
N MET A 42 -7.15 -7.12 7.70
CA MET A 42 -7.58 -5.74 7.46
C MET A 42 -6.78 -5.18 6.28
N ILE A 43 -7.49 -4.60 5.32
CA ILE A 43 -6.89 -4.02 4.11
C ILE A 43 -7.08 -2.51 4.02
N GLY A 44 -7.98 -1.93 4.82
CA GLY A 44 -8.28 -0.51 4.70
C GLY A 44 -9.45 -0.05 5.54
N THR A 45 -9.87 1.16 5.27
CA THR A 45 -10.95 1.85 5.97
C THR A 45 -11.99 2.33 4.96
N CYS A 46 -13.26 2.25 5.34
CA CYS A 46 -14.37 2.88 4.65
C CYS A 46 -15.09 3.81 5.61
N ILE A 47 -15.30 5.05 5.20
CA ILE A 47 -16.12 6.00 5.93
C ILE A 47 -17.40 6.29 5.16
N VAL A 48 -18.49 6.44 5.89
CA VAL A 48 -19.77 6.94 5.40
C VAL A 48 -20.08 8.21 6.17
N CYS A 49 -19.98 9.36 5.50
CA CYS A 49 -20.48 10.63 6.00
C CYS A 49 -22.01 10.59 5.96
N LEU A 50 -22.63 10.63 7.13
CA LEU A 50 -24.08 10.70 7.28
C LEU A 50 -24.58 12.13 7.01
N PRO A 51 -25.89 12.33 6.74
CA PRO A 51 -26.43 13.66 6.49
C PRO A 51 -26.26 14.54 7.74
N SER A 52 -25.38 15.53 7.62
CA SER A 52 -25.02 16.48 8.66
C SER A 52 -24.33 17.66 7.98
N GLN A 53 -24.98 18.83 7.99
CA GLN A 53 -24.49 20.01 7.28
C GLN A 53 -23.16 20.51 7.91
N HIS A 54 -22.13 20.64 7.08
CA HIS A 54 -20.81 21.14 7.47
C HIS A 54 -20.09 21.85 6.31
N GLU A 55 -19.04 22.60 6.66
CA GLU A 55 -18.07 23.18 5.73
C GLU A 55 -16.65 22.70 6.08
N GLY A 56 -15.80 22.56 5.06
CA GLY A 56 -14.48 21.90 5.20
C GLY A 56 -14.63 20.40 5.45
N GLY A 57 -13.64 19.78 6.09
CA GLY A 57 -13.70 18.35 6.44
C GLY A 57 -13.47 17.39 5.28
N ASP A 58 -12.95 17.91 4.17
CA ASP A 58 -12.56 17.12 3.00
C ASP A 58 -11.43 16.15 3.37
N VAL A 59 -11.45 14.98 2.72
CA VAL A 59 -10.48 13.90 2.95
C VAL A 59 -9.42 13.96 1.87
N LEU A 60 -8.17 14.17 2.27
CA LEU A 60 -7.02 14.11 1.36
C LEU A 60 -6.39 12.71 1.45
N LEU A 61 -6.20 12.06 0.32
CA LEU A 61 -5.64 10.71 0.19
C LEU A 61 -4.37 10.77 -0.65
N SER A 62 -3.26 10.27 -0.12
CA SER A 62 -1.95 10.33 -0.76
C SER A 62 -1.28 8.95 -0.79
N PHE A 63 -0.81 8.55 -1.96
CA PHE A 63 -0.04 7.32 -2.17
C PHE A 63 1.04 7.54 -3.25
N GLY A 64 2.31 7.44 -2.86
CA GLY A 64 3.42 7.85 -3.73
C GLY A 64 3.32 9.33 -4.10
N SER A 65 3.42 9.65 -5.40
CA SER A 65 3.23 11.00 -5.94
C SER A 65 1.76 11.37 -6.20
N GLN A 66 0.83 10.43 -6.03
CA GLN A 66 -0.58 10.66 -6.32
C GLN A 66 -1.29 11.23 -5.08
N VAL A 67 -2.06 12.29 -5.29
CA VAL A 67 -2.86 12.95 -4.26
C VAL A 67 -4.28 13.15 -4.78
N ASN A 68 -5.28 12.72 -4.01
CA ASN A 68 -6.69 12.84 -4.34
C ASN A 68 -7.43 13.54 -3.20
N LEU A 69 -8.22 14.56 -3.53
CA LEU A 69 -9.10 15.24 -2.59
C LEU A 69 -10.53 14.75 -2.78
N ALA A 70 -11.14 14.24 -1.72
CA ALA A 70 -12.53 13.82 -1.68
C ALA A 70 -13.35 14.79 -0.84
N SER A 71 -14.15 15.64 -1.51
CA SER A 71 -14.97 16.63 -0.82
C SER A 71 -16.21 16.03 -0.16
N THR A 72 -16.48 16.42 1.08
CA THR A 72 -17.65 15.90 1.84
C THR A 72 -18.73 16.94 2.11
N ALA A 73 -18.41 18.23 2.01
CA ALA A 73 -19.32 19.33 2.32
C ALA A 73 -20.48 19.57 1.31
N PRO A 74 -20.28 19.53 -0.03
CA PRO A 74 -21.24 20.10 -1.00
C PRO A 74 -22.68 19.57 -0.89
N THR A 75 -22.85 18.29 -0.58
CA THR A 75 -24.17 17.63 -0.47
C THR A 75 -24.48 17.16 0.96
N SER A 76 -23.65 17.56 1.93
CA SER A 76 -23.63 17.04 3.30
C SER A 76 -24.95 17.18 4.07
N LYS A 77 -25.80 18.12 3.68
CA LYS A 77 -27.07 18.38 4.38
C LYS A 77 -28.08 17.24 4.21
N PHE A 78 -28.06 16.54 3.08
CA PHE A 78 -29.10 15.58 2.72
C PHE A 78 -28.57 14.27 2.15
N ASP A 79 -27.36 14.26 1.57
CA ASP A 79 -26.79 13.08 0.95
C ASP A 79 -25.75 12.39 1.83
N LEU A 80 -25.43 11.16 1.41
CA LEU A 80 -24.36 10.35 1.95
C LEU A 80 -23.14 10.43 1.06
N THR A 81 -21.97 10.63 1.66
CA THR A 81 -20.69 10.52 0.95
C THR A 81 -19.92 9.34 1.52
N THR A 82 -19.55 8.39 0.66
CA THR A 82 -18.74 7.23 1.06
C THR A 82 -17.36 7.34 0.44
N ILE A 83 -16.34 7.17 1.27
CA ILE A 83 -14.94 7.24 0.86
C ILE A 83 -14.24 6.02 1.46
N PHE A 84 -13.35 5.41 0.70
CA PHE A 84 -12.57 4.26 1.16
C PHE A 84 -11.13 4.41 0.69
N TRP A 85 -10.21 3.83 1.46
CA TRP A 85 -8.80 3.79 1.15
C TRP A 85 -8.15 2.55 1.76
N PHE A 86 -7.02 2.14 1.19
CA PHE A 86 -6.20 1.05 1.73
C PHE A 86 -5.40 1.52 2.94
N SER A 87 -5.01 0.59 3.82
CA SER A 87 -4.31 0.92 5.08
C SER A 87 -2.94 1.59 4.88
N ASP A 88 -2.33 1.37 3.72
CA ASP A 88 -1.05 1.96 3.30
C ASP A 88 -1.18 3.37 2.69
N VAL A 89 -2.41 3.85 2.46
CA VAL A 89 -2.69 5.21 1.98
C VAL A 89 -2.58 6.19 3.15
N THR A 90 -1.77 7.23 2.96
CA THR A 90 -1.73 8.37 3.89
C THR A 90 -3.01 9.18 3.72
N HIS A 91 -3.72 9.44 4.81
CA HIS A 91 -4.96 10.19 4.79
C HIS A 91 -4.95 11.34 5.81
N GLU A 92 -5.63 12.42 5.44
CA GLU A 92 -5.81 13.63 6.23
C GLU A 92 -7.28 14.05 6.16
N VAL A 93 -7.80 14.66 7.23
CA VAL A 93 -9.09 15.34 7.19
C VAL A 93 -8.83 16.81 7.43
N THR A 94 -9.09 17.62 6.40
CA THR A 94 -8.95 19.07 6.47
C THR A 94 -9.84 19.64 7.56
N LYS A 95 -9.47 20.82 8.06
CA LYS A 95 -10.19 21.46 9.17
C LYS A 95 -11.66 21.69 8.83
N LEU A 96 -12.54 21.24 9.72
CA LEU A 96 -13.96 21.60 9.66
C LEU A 96 -14.11 23.07 10.04
N THR A 97 -14.66 23.90 9.15
CA THR A 97 -14.78 25.36 9.39
C THR A 97 -16.11 25.74 10.01
N ALA A 98 -17.17 24.98 9.73
CA ALA A 98 -18.51 25.20 10.28
C ALA A 98 -19.33 23.91 10.35
N GLY A 99 -20.34 23.91 11.23
CA GLY A 99 -21.33 22.83 11.33
C GLY A 99 -20.83 21.57 12.03
N TYR A 100 -21.48 20.46 11.73
CA TYR A 100 -21.16 19.15 12.31
C TYR A 100 -21.05 18.10 11.21
N ARG A 101 -20.04 17.24 11.32
CA ARG A 101 -19.81 16.13 10.39
C ARG A 101 -19.94 14.82 11.14
N LEU A 102 -20.99 14.05 10.84
CA LEU A 102 -21.26 12.75 11.43
C LEU A 102 -20.75 11.64 10.50
N VAL A 103 -19.87 10.78 11.00
CA VAL A 103 -19.17 9.77 10.18
C VAL A 103 -19.25 8.41 10.83
N LEU A 104 -19.69 7.43 10.05
CA LEU A 104 -19.61 6.02 10.40
C LEU A 104 -18.39 5.39 9.73
N THR A 105 -17.47 4.88 10.53
CA THR A 105 -16.21 4.26 10.10
C THR A 105 -16.32 2.75 10.18
N TYR A 106 -15.91 2.09 9.11
CA TYR A 106 -15.78 0.64 8.97
C TYR A 106 -14.33 0.26 8.69
N LYS A 107 -13.89 -0.85 9.27
CA LYS A 107 -12.67 -1.53 8.86
C LYS A 107 -13.01 -2.49 7.73
N LEU A 108 -12.19 -2.51 6.68
CA LEU A 108 -12.34 -3.39 5.53
C LEU A 108 -11.41 -4.58 5.67
N PHE A 109 -11.94 -5.78 5.45
CA PHE A 109 -11.20 -7.03 5.51
C PHE A 109 -11.34 -7.78 4.20
N VAL A 110 -10.26 -8.41 3.74
CA VAL A 110 -10.36 -9.44 2.71
C VAL A 110 -10.57 -10.77 3.42
N THR A 111 -11.72 -11.40 3.18
CA THR A 111 -11.92 -12.78 3.63
C THR A 111 -11.21 -13.70 2.65
N THR A 112 -10.24 -14.47 3.14
CA THR A 112 -9.59 -15.56 2.41
C THR A 112 -10.55 -16.65 1.93
N ASP A 113 -11.80 -16.64 2.41
CA ASP A 113 -12.89 -17.53 1.98
C ASP A 113 -13.68 -17.03 0.76
N ALA A 114 -13.33 -15.87 0.17
CA ALA A 114 -13.58 -15.73 -1.26
C ALA A 114 -12.77 -16.85 -1.89
N SER A 115 -13.44 -17.88 -2.41
CA SER A 115 -12.79 -18.87 -3.25
C SER A 115 -12.09 -18.10 -4.37
N LEU A 116 -10.80 -17.80 -4.17
CA LEU A 116 -9.88 -17.65 -5.26
C LEU A 116 -10.03 -18.98 -5.97
N SER A 117 -10.80 -18.99 -7.06
CA SER A 117 -10.95 -20.20 -7.83
C SER A 117 -9.54 -20.65 -8.17
N ALA A 118 -9.29 -21.95 -8.06
CA ALA A 118 -7.97 -22.50 -8.38
C ALA A 118 -7.48 -21.97 -9.74
N SER A 119 -8.40 -21.75 -10.68
CA SER A 119 -8.14 -21.12 -11.98
C SER A 119 -7.52 -19.72 -11.89
N THR A 120 -8.01 -18.81 -11.06
CA THR A 120 -7.43 -17.46 -10.97
C THR A 120 -6.09 -17.47 -10.26
N VAL A 121 -5.97 -18.22 -9.16
CA VAL A 121 -4.66 -18.35 -8.50
C VAL A 121 -3.64 -18.90 -9.50
N LEU A 122 -4.05 -19.91 -10.28
CA LEU A 122 -3.23 -20.48 -11.33
C LEU A 122 -2.91 -19.45 -12.42
N GLU A 123 -3.88 -18.71 -12.96
CA GLU A 123 -3.67 -17.69 -13.99
C GLU A 123 -2.69 -16.58 -13.54
N GLU A 124 -2.86 -16.03 -12.34
CA GLU A 124 -1.96 -15.00 -11.81
C GLU A 124 -0.56 -15.55 -11.51
N THR A 125 -0.49 -16.78 -10.99
CA THR A 125 0.77 -17.50 -10.75
C THR A 125 1.51 -17.75 -12.07
N GLU A 126 0.81 -18.26 -13.09
CA GLU A 126 1.36 -18.53 -14.42
C GLU A 126 1.78 -17.24 -15.12
N ARG A 127 1.00 -16.15 -14.96
CA ARG A 127 1.36 -14.84 -15.50
C ARG A 127 2.65 -14.31 -14.88
N LEU A 128 2.78 -14.37 -13.56
CA LEU A 128 4.00 -13.93 -12.85
C LEU A 128 5.21 -14.80 -13.24
N LYS A 129 5.02 -16.13 -13.30
CA LYS A 129 6.04 -17.09 -13.76
C LYS A 129 6.50 -16.81 -15.19
N TYR A 130 5.57 -16.48 -16.09
CA TYR A 130 5.87 -16.11 -17.47
C TYR A 130 6.72 -14.84 -17.54
N GLN A 131 6.41 -13.81 -16.75
CA GLN A 131 7.22 -12.58 -16.74
C GLN A 131 8.65 -12.83 -16.22
N LEU A 132 8.80 -13.59 -15.14
CA LEU A 132 10.12 -13.97 -14.61
C LEU A 132 10.93 -14.77 -15.65
N SER A 133 10.28 -15.73 -16.31
CA SER A 133 10.92 -16.55 -17.36
C SER A 133 11.38 -15.69 -18.56
N ARG A 134 10.57 -14.69 -18.94
CA ARG A 134 10.97 -13.74 -19.99
C ARG A 134 12.14 -12.88 -19.57
N TRP A 135 12.19 -12.40 -18.32
CA TRP A 135 13.33 -11.64 -17.82
C TRP A 135 14.63 -12.44 -17.99
N LYS A 136 14.62 -13.70 -17.55
CA LYS A 136 15.76 -14.61 -17.67
C LYS A 136 16.27 -14.77 -19.11
N SER A 137 15.37 -14.75 -20.10
CA SER A 137 15.73 -14.89 -21.52
C SER A 137 16.36 -13.65 -22.16
N ARG A 138 16.31 -12.48 -21.49
CA ARG A 138 16.89 -11.23 -21.99
C ARG A 138 18.30 -11.07 -21.43
N SER A 139 19.28 -11.61 -22.15
CA SER A 139 20.71 -11.65 -21.80
C SER A 139 21.43 -10.29 -21.63
N SER A 140 20.69 -9.18 -21.51
CA SER A 140 21.19 -7.81 -21.37
C SER A 140 20.67 -7.09 -20.12
N HIS A 141 19.92 -7.76 -19.24
CA HIS A 141 19.38 -7.17 -18.01
C HIS A 141 20.21 -7.62 -16.80
N SER A 142 20.16 -6.83 -15.73
CA SER A 142 20.78 -7.16 -14.44
C SER A 142 20.34 -8.54 -13.94
N ASP A 143 21.26 -9.28 -13.34
CA ASP A 143 21.02 -10.57 -12.68
C ASP A 143 20.12 -10.45 -11.43
N LYS A 144 19.77 -9.22 -11.03
CA LYS A 144 19.00 -8.91 -9.83
C LYS A 144 17.73 -8.13 -10.20
N ILE A 145 16.61 -8.51 -9.56
CA ILE A 145 15.35 -7.76 -9.57
C ILE A 145 15.13 -7.24 -8.15
N ILE A 146 14.99 -5.93 -7.99
CA ILE A 146 14.74 -5.31 -6.69
C ILE A 146 13.27 -4.88 -6.64
N TYR A 147 12.57 -5.32 -5.59
CA TYR A 147 11.20 -4.89 -5.28
C TYR A 147 11.23 -4.16 -3.93
N PRO A 148 10.93 -2.86 -3.87
CA PRO A 148 10.88 -2.12 -2.61
C PRO A 148 9.64 -2.55 -1.81
N LEU A 149 9.86 -2.89 -0.54
CA LEU A 149 8.78 -3.18 0.40
C LEU A 149 8.18 -1.88 0.95
N ASP A 150 6.88 -1.91 1.26
CA ASP A 150 6.13 -0.74 1.73
C ASP A 150 6.43 -0.43 3.21
N HIS A 151 6.85 -1.43 3.99
CA HIS A 151 7.21 -1.27 5.40
C HIS A 151 8.72 -1.30 5.61
N LEU A 152 9.17 -0.51 6.60
CA LEU A 152 10.52 -0.61 7.14
C LEU A 152 10.56 -1.75 8.17
N TYR A 153 11.33 -2.78 7.87
CA TYR A 153 11.60 -3.90 8.77
C TYR A 153 12.95 -3.69 9.45
N THR A 154 13.09 -4.24 10.66
CA THR A 154 14.39 -4.30 11.35
C THR A 154 15.17 -5.52 10.87
N GLU A 155 16.49 -5.50 11.05
CA GLU A 155 17.38 -6.64 10.78
C GLU A 155 16.89 -7.94 11.45
N THR A 156 16.35 -7.83 12.66
CA THR A 156 15.83 -8.96 13.44
C THR A 156 14.43 -9.42 13.04
N SER A 157 13.67 -8.62 12.28
CA SER A 157 12.29 -8.95 11.89
C SER A 157 12.14 -9.28 10.42
N LEU A 158 13.17 -9.09 9.59
CA LEU A 158 13.11 -9.30 8.15
C LEU A 158 13.14 -10.79 7.78
N CYS A 159 11.97 -11.42 7.81
CA CYS A 159 11.72 -12.77 7.31
C CYS A 159 10.30 -12.88 6.73
N LEU A 160 10.06 -13.85 5.86
CA LEU A 160 8.80 -14.00 5.12
C LEU A 160 7.58 -14.10 6.04
N SER A 161 7.71 -14.79 7.18
CA SER A 161 6.62 -14.94 8.16
C SER A 161 6.24 -13.65 8.88
N ASN A 162 7.13 -12.67 8.93
CA ASN A 162 6.96 -11.42 9.68
C ASN A 162 6.57 -10.23 8.79
N LEU A 163 6.53 -10.43 7.47
CA LEU A 163 6.07 -9.40 6.54
C LEU A 163 4.60 -9.05 6.78
N LYS A 164 4.27 -7.78 6.56
CA LYS A 164 2.97 -7.17 6.87
C LYS A 164 2.25 -6.77 5.58
N GLY A 165 0.92 -6.68 5.66
CA GLY A 165 0.07 -6.23 4.56
C GLY A 165 0.44 -6.76 3.18
N ARG A 166 0.65 -5.83 2.24
CA ARG A 166 1.02 -6.10 0.85
C ARG A 166 2.37 -6.81 0.70
N ASP A 167 3.37 -6.45 1.49
CA ASP A 167 4.71 -7.07 1.45
C ASP A 167 4.61 -8.58 1.60
N ARG A 168 3.78 -9.02 2.56
CA ARG A 168 3.51 -10.44 2.78
C ARG A 168 2.91 -11.10 1.54
N ALA A 169 1.85 -10.52 0.99
CA ALA A 169 1.15 -11.11 -0.16
C ALA A 169 2.07 -11.26 -1.39
N VAL A 170 2.87 -10.23 -1.67
CA VAL A 170 3.84 -10.22 -2.77
C VAL A 170 4.94 -11.24 -2.53
N ALA A 171 5.60 -11.19 -1.36
CA ALA A 171 6.72 -12.06 -1.05
C ALA A 171 6.32 -13.54 -0.99
N TYR A 172 5.13 -13.88 -0.47
CA TYR A 172 4.64 -15.27 -0.48
C TYR A 172 4.37 -15.78 -1.90
N SER A 173 3.84 -14.92 -2.77
CA SER A 173 3.61 -15.27 -4.18
C SER A 173 4.93 -15.51 -4.91
N LEU A 174 5.93 -14.66 -4.66
CA LEU A 174 7.27 -14.79 -5.22
C LEU A 174 8.01 -16.02 -4.66
N ASP A 175 7.97 -16.27 -3.36
CA ASP A 175 8.66 -17.40 -2.71
C ASP A 175 8.24 -18.74 -3.34
N LYS A 176 6.94 -18.86 -3.67
CA LYS A 176 6.37 -20.04 -4.33
C LYS A 176 6.83 -20.20 -5.78
N ILE A 177 7.01 -19.11 -6.53
CA ILE A 177 7.21 -19.14 -7.99
C ILE A 177 8.68 -19.02 -8.38
N CYS A 178 9.49 -18.30 -7.59
CA CYS A 178 10.88 -17.98 -7.91
C CYS A 178 11.69 -19.24 -8.19
N SER A 179 11.58 -20.26 -7.33
CA SER A 179 12.32 -21.52 -7.51
C SER A 179 11.99 -22.20 -8.83
N GLU A 180 10.71 -22.27 -9.21
CA GLU A 180 10.27 -22.85 -10.49
C GLU A 180 10.69 -22.02 -11.72
N ALA A 181 10.80 -20.70 -11.57
CA ALA A 181 11.27 -19.80 -12.62
C ALA A 181 12.82 -19.71 -12.68
N GLY A 182 13.53 -20.38 -11.77
CA GLY A 182 14.98 -20.35 -11.67
C GLY A 182 15.55 -19.06 -11.07
N PHE A 183 14.80 -18.43 -10.17
CA PHE A 183 15.19 -17.28 -9.35
C PHE A 183 15.32 -17.68 -7.88
N TYR A 184 16.18 -16.98 -7.16
CA TYR A 184 16.25 -17.05 -5.70
C TYR A 184 15.58 -15.82 -5.11
N LEU A 185 14.57 -16.02 -4.27
CA LEU A 185 13.99 -14.93 -3.49
C LEU A 185 14.89 -14.66 -2.28
N MET A 186 15.29 -13.41 -2.12
CA MET A 186 16.00 -12.94 -0.94
C MET A 186 15.34 -11.66 -0.43
N LEU A 187 15.41 -11.46 0.88
CA LEU A 187 15.01 -10.21 1.53
C LEU A 187 16.28 -9.44 1.87
N GLY A 188 16.27 -8.11 1.79
CA GLY A 188 17.45 -7.34 2.13
C GLY A 188 17.16 -5.91 2.54
N HIS A 189 18.12 -5.30 3.22
CA HIS A 189 18.12 -3.88 3.51
C HIS A 189 18.92 -3.16 2.44
N THR A 190 18.34 -2.12 1.86
CA THR A 190 19.01 -1.26 0.89
C THR A 190 19.15 0.14 1.46
N THR A 191 20.29 0.79 1.21
CA THR A 191 20.45 2.23 1.41
C THR A 191 20.32 2.88 0.05
N HIS A 192 19.36 3.79 -0.10
CA HIS A 192 19.21 4.59 -1.30
C HIS A 192 19.71 6.00 -1.00
N ALA A 193 20.86 6.39 -1.56
CA ALA A 193 21.38 7.74 -1.48
C ALA A 193 20.79 8.57 -2.63
N ARG A 194 20.45 9.82 -2.34
CA ARG A 194 20.04 10.81 -3.34
C ARG A 194 20.89 12.05 -3.11
N THR A 195 21.79 12.32 -4.04
CA THR A 195 22.60 13.54 -4.04
C THR A 195 21.79 14.59 -4.78
N GLU A 196 21.43 15.66 -4.08
CA GLU A 196 20.87 16.86 -4.72
C GLU A 196 22.05 17.84 -4.80
N GLU A 197 22.52 18.11 -6.02
CA GLU A 197 23.45 19.21 -6.24
C GLU A 197 22.66 20.52 -6.07
N ASP A 198 22.96 21.25 -4.99
CA ASP A 198 22.55 22.65 -4.82
C ASP A 198 23.37 23.49 -5.83
N ASP A 199 23.02 23.41 -7.12
CA ASP A 199 23.54 24.33 -8.14
C ASP A 199 22.41 25.27 -8.57
N ASP A 200 22.36 26.41 -7.87
CA ASP A 200 21.88 27.66 -8.44
C ASP A 200 22.77 27.97 -9.65
N TYR A 201 22.49 27.43 -10.85
CA TYR A 201 22.66 28.04 -12.19
C TYR A 201 22.32 27.04 -13.34
N VAL A 202 21.16 27.26 -13.98
CA VAL A 202 20.87 27.12 -15.44
C VAL A 202 21.17 25.79 -16.17
N TYR A 203 20.07 25.10 -16.52
CA TYR A 203 19.80 24.16 -17.64
C TYR A 203 20.98 23.34 -18.22
N ASP A 204 21.13 22.12 -17.72
CA ASP A 204 21.22 20.90 -18.54
C ASP A 204 20.58 19.73 -17.76
N GLU A 205 19.89 18.82 -18.45
CA GLU A 205 19.27 17.63 -17.87
C GLU A 205 20.36 16.64 -17.42
N GLU A 206 21.05 16.93 -16.32
CA GLU A 206 22.02 15.99 -15.76
C GLU A 206 21.30 14.85 -15.02
N GLU A 207 21.69 13.62 -15.39
CA GLU A 207 21.16 12.37 -14.85
C GLU A 207 21.32 12.38 -13.32
N GLN A 208 20.20 12.34 -12.59
CA GLN A 208 20.23 12.15 -11.13
C GLN A 208 20.90 10.80 -10.83
N ASP A 209 22.11 10.87 -10.29
CA ASP A 209 22.85 9.67 -9.91
C ASP A 209 22.18 9.05 -8.67
N HIS A 210 21.63 7.85 -8.84
CA HIS A 210 20.94 7.10 -7.81
C HIS A 210 21.80 5.93 -7.38
N ASP A 211 22.44 6.04 -6.22
CA ASP A 211 23.19 4.93 -5.64
C ASP A 211 22.30 4.13 -4.68
N THR A 212 21.96 2.90 -5.08
CA THR A 212 21.25 1.94 -4.24
C THR A 212 22.20 0.81 -3.85
N THR A 213 22.63 0.81 -2.59
CA THR A 213 23.54 -0.20 -2.04
C THR A 213 22.79 -1.22 -1.22
N LEU A 214 23.10 -2.51 -1.43
CA LEU A 214 22.47 -3.63 -0.73
C LEU A 214 23.29 -4.02 0.50
N ARG A 215 22.82 -3.66 1.69
CA ARG A 215 23.60 -3.80 2.91
C ARG A 215 23.64 -5.22 3.47
N SER A 216 22.49 -5.90 3.47
CA SER A 216 22.37 -7.24 4.04
C SER A 216 21.33 -8.04 3.28
N LEU A 217 21.57 -9.36 3.19
CA LEU A 217 20.69 -10.31 2.54
C LEU A 217 20.30 -11.42 3.51
N TYR A 218 19.03 -11.78 3.46
CA TYR A 218 18.40 -12.80 4.29
C TYR A 218 17.63 -13.77 3.38
N THR A 219 17.61 -15.04 3.77
CA THR A 219 16.71 -16.03 3.16
C THR A 219 15.25 -15.72 3.55
N SER A 220 14.28 -16.36 2.90
CA SER A 220 12.87 -16.23 3.30
C SER A 220 12.61 -16.68 4.74
N ALA A 221 13.45 -17.56 5.29
CA ALA A 221 13.42 -17.97 6.71
C ALA A 221 14.04 -16.96 7.68
N GLY A 222 14.64 -15.86 7.20
CA GLY A 222 15.31 -14.85 8.04
C GLY A 222 16.76 -15.18 8.41
N ALA A 223 17.34 -16.23 7.83
CA ALA A 223 18.77 -16.51 8.03
C ALA A 223 19.59 -15.53 7.18
N GLN A 224 20.49 -14.77 7.82
CA GLN A 224 21.40 -13.88 7.10
C GLN A 224 22.39 -14.70 6.27
N VAL A 225 22.56 -14.30 5.01
CA VAL A 225 23.38 -15.01 4.03
C VAL A 225 24.50 -14.15 3.48
N ALA A 226 24.37 -12.82 3.56
CA ALA A 226 25.46 -11.90 3.27
C ALA A 226 25.31 -10.57 4.03
N SER A 227 26.44 -9.93 4.30
CA SER A 227 26.58 -8.56 4.79
C SER A 227 27.58 -7.83 3.91
N ASP A 228 27.40 -6.52 3.75
CA ASP A 228 28.29 -5.64 2.98
C ASP A 228 28.41 -6.06 1.51
N VAL A 229 27.26 -6.32 0.88
CA VAL A 229 27.16 -6.73 -0.53
C VAL A 229 27.28 -5.50 -1.42
N THR A 230 28.51 -5.13 -1.76
CA THR A 230 28.78 -4.11 -2.78
C THR A 230 28.33 -4.55 -4.18
#